data_AF-A0A233V2U1-F1
#
_entry.id   AF-A0A233V2U1-F1
#
_cell.length_a   1.000
_cell.length_b   1.000
_cell.length_c   1.000
_cell.angle_alpha   90.00
_cell.angle_beta   90.00
_cell.angle_gamma   90.00
#
_symmetry.space_group_name_H-M   'P 1'
#
loop_
_entity.id
_entity.type
_entity.pdbx_description
1 polymer ?
#
loop_
_entity_poly.entity_id
_entity_poly.type
_entity_poly.pdbx_seq_one_letter_code
_entity_poly.pdbx_strand_id
1 'polypeptide(L)'
;TMAESEKKNLPLRIVMLSGDWIAKDLPGRFYKISEKENSIVVAMGGATEASIWSNYLNVPRQIPKDWISIPYGRPLKNQVYRVVDELGRICPNYVKGELLIGGVGVAKCYHGDEELTNRKYFEEDGPRWYRTGDNGRFWNDGTIEFLGRKDNQVKIKGHRIELGEVESVLKGFPDIIDCCASVINCHNSMKIGLYIVCNSNNFNINNLKERLDRILPRFMIPEEYYICNSRKITKNGKLDREEIKKIIVNESLKVEKVVQNNLNPKLTDTEVYLINLFKNKLSITDIRIEDNFFKLGGDSLAAISIISEINSEFMLKEKISINKIFKFPTIKQLSKEIDTLIQDVEIYEI
;
A
#
# COMPACT_ATOMS: atom_id res chain seq x y z
N THR A 1 12.04 5.92 15.00
CA THR A 1 12.12 4.63 14.27
C THR A 1 12.87 3.64 15.14
N MET A 2 12.81 2.33 14.86
CA MET A 2 13.62 1.35 15.61
C MET A 2 15.11 1.72 15.67
N ALA A 3 15.66 2.27 14.59
CA ALA A 3 17.05 2.73 14.57
C ALA A 3 17.29 3.90 15.54
N GLU A 4 16.34 4.84 15.67
CA GLU A 4 16.42 5.93 16.65
C GLU A 4 16.29 5.40 18.09
N SER A 5 15.40 4.44 18.35
CA SER A 5 15.21 3.87 19.71
C SER A 5 16.37 2.98 20.15
N GLU A 6 16.97 2.22 19.24
CA GLU A 6 18.15 1.40 19.52
C GLU A 6 19.46 2.19 19.45
N LYS A 7 19.42 3.51 19.15
CA LYS A 7 20.59 4.37 18.86
C LYS A 7 21.56 3.71 17.87
N LYS A 8 21.02 2.93 16.92
CA LYS A 8 21.81 2.23 15.93
C LYS A 8 22.10 3.16 14.77
N ASN A 9 23.38 3.42 14.66
CA ASN A 9 24.00 4.17 13.61
C ASN A 9 24.14 3.23 12.39
N LEU A 10 23.59 3.62 11.23
CA LEU A 10 23.54 2.77 10.04
C LEU A 10 24.78 3.00 9.14
N PRO A 11 25.58 1.97 8.82
CA PRO A 11 26.81 2.11 8.01
C PRO A 11 26.53 2.21 6.49
N LEU A 12 25.32 2.61 6.11
CA LEU A 12 24.84 2.61 4.72
C LEU A 12 25.41 3.79 3.94
N ARG A 13 26.00 3.49 2.77
CA ARG A 13 26.55 4.51 1.87
C ARG A 13 25.52 5.02 0.86
N ILE A 14 24.68 4.14 0.33
CA ILE A 14 23.66 4.45 -0.67
C ILE A 14 22.37 3.76 -0.26
N VAL A 15 21.27 4.51 -0.23
CA VAL A 15 19.92 3.97 -0.03
C VAL A 15 19.09 4.31 -1.27
N MET A 16 18.59 3.29 -1.94
CA MET A 16 17.72 3.44 -3.11
C MET A 16 16.27 3.21 -2.70
N LEU A 17 15.41 4.16 -2.97
CA LEU A 17 13.98 4.12 -2.64
C LEU A 17 13.16 4.13 -3.92
N SER A 18 12.19 3.23 -4.05
CA SER A 18 11.34 3.13 -5.23
C SER A 18 10.03 2.43 -4.91
N GLY A 19 9.13 2.37 -5.89
CA GLY A 19 7.90 1.57 -5.80
C GLY A 19 6.69 2.36 -5.36
N ASP A 20 6.83 3.41 -4.55
CA ASP A 20 5.73 4.27 -4.09
C ASP A 20 6.14 5.75 -3.98
N TRP A 21 5.20 6.61 -3.60
CA TRP A 21 5.46 8.00 -3.23
C TRP A 21 6.48 8.07 -2.07
N ILE A 22 7.54 8.82 -2.28
CA ILE A 22 8.57 9.04 -1.26
C ILE A 22 8.24 10.33 -0.50
N ALA A 23 7.96 10.19 0.79
CA ALA A 23 7.67 11.30 1.67
C ALA A 23 8.91 12.20 1.88
N LYS A 24 8.69 13.52 2.01
CA LYS A 24 9.77 14.51 2.16
C LYS A 24 10.56 14.36 3.46
N ASP A 25 9.98 13.83 4.52
CA ASP A 25 10.66 13.67 5.81
C ASP A 25 11.61 12.46 5.84
N LEU A 26 11.38 11.46 4.97
CA LEU A 26 12.08 10.18 5.01
C LEU A 26 13.60 10.31 4.79
N PRO A 27 14.12 11.07 3.80
CA PRO A 27 15.55 11.27 3.63
C PRO A 27 16.19 11.95 4.85
N GLY A 28 15.52 12.96 5.42
CA GLY A 28 16.00 13.67 6.61
C GLY A 28 16.11 12.76 7.83
N ARG A 29 15.13 11.85 8.02
CA ARG A 29 15.18 10.83 9.08
C ARG A 29 16.33 9.85 8.88
N PHE A 30 16.59 9.42 7.65
CA PHE A 30 17.74 8.56 7.35
C PHE A 30 19.08 9.25 7.67
N TYR A 31 19.26 10.51 7.27
CA TYR A 31 20.52 11.21 7.53
C TYR A 31 20.81 11.43 9.02
N LYS A 32 19.78 11.50 9.89
CA LYS A 32 19.96 11.60 11.35
C LYS A 32 20.54 10.34 11.99
N ILE A 33 20.35 9.17 11.38
CA ILE A 33 20.77 7.86 11.91
C ILE A 33 21.92 7.24 11.10
N SER A 34 22.41 7.93 10.07
CA SER A 34 23.48 7.43 9.20
C SER A 34 24.85 7.75 9.81
N GLU A 35 25.73 6.75 9.87
CA GLU A 35 27.13 6.96 10.31
C GLU A 35 27.95 7.74 9.29
N LYS A 36 27.56 7.66 8.02
CA LYS A 36 28.37 8.18 6.93
C LYS A 36 27.90 9.57 6.54
N GLU A 37 28.78 10.54 6.76
CA GLU A 37 28.59 11.92 6.31
C GLU A 37 28.35 12.00 4.79
N ASN A 38 28.92 11.06 4.02
CA ASN A 38 28.74 10.97 2.56
C ASN A 38 27.66 9.98 2.11
N SER A 39 26.76 9.57 3.00
CA SER A 39 25.61 8.76 2.61
C SER A 39 24.69 9.54 1.65
N ILE A 40 24.09 8.83 0.69
CA ILE A 40 23.16 9.42 -0.29
C ILE A 40 21.86 8.62 -0.35
N VAL A 41 20.75 9.33 -0.52
CA VAL A 41 19.45 8.76 -0.84
C VAL A 41 19.17 8.99 -2.32
N VAL A 42 18.86 7.92 -3.04
CA VAL A 42 18.48 7.97 -4.45
C VAL A 42 17.03 7.54 -4.57
N ALA A 43 16.18 8.45 -5.02
CA ALA A 43 14.81 8.13 -5.39
C ALA A 43 14.83 7.58 -6.82
N MET A 44 14.17 6.44 -7.04
CA MET A 44 14.10 5.76 -8.33
C MET A 44 12.63 5.47 -8.65
N GLY A 45 12.29 5.51 -9.92
CA GLY A 45 10.96 5.19 -10.43
C GLY A 45 11.06 4.46 -11.75
N GLY A 46 9.96 3.83 -12.17
CA GLY A 46 9.92 3.05 -13.40
C GLY A 46 8.75 2.08 -13.42
N ALA A 47 8.76 1.23 -14.44
CA ALA A 47 7.78 0.18 -14.63
C ALA A 47 8.49 -1.16 -14.87
N THR A 48 7.85 -2.26 -14.52
CA THR A 48 8.34 -3.61 -14.84
C THR A 48 8.56 -3.74 -16.35
N GLU A 49 7.64 -3.17 -17.12
CA GLU A 49 7.65 -3.07 -18.57
C GLU A 49 8.80 -2.23 -19.15
N ALA A 50 9.58 -1.55 -18.31
CA ALA A 50 10.74 -0.76 -18.68
C ALA A 50 12.01 -1.14 -17.89
N SER A 51 12.09 -2.41 -17.45
CA SER A 51 13.24 -3.01 -16.78
C SER A 51 13.55 -2.42 -15.39
N ILE A 52 12.60 -2.59 -14.46
CA ILE A 52 12.71 -2.22 -13.03
C ILE A 52 12.65 -0.71 -12.79
N TRP A 53 13.71 0.01 -13.17
CA TRP A 53 13.82 1.46 -13.00
C TRP A 53 14.13 2.14 -14.32
N SER A 54 13.63 3.35 -14.44
CA SER A 54 13.69 4.16 -15.65
C SER A 54 14.14 5.59 -15.40
N ASN A 55 14.05 6.03 -14.15
CA ASN A 55 14.49 7.35 -13.73
C ASN A 55 15.16 7.29 -12.36
N TYR A 56 15.89 8.36 -12.04
CA TYR A 56 16.49 8.56 -10.74
C TYR A 56 16.57 10.04 -10.36
N LEU A 57 16.60 10.29 -9.07
CA LEU A 57 16.93 11.57 -8.45
C LEU A 57 17.88 11.32 -7.28
N ASN A 58 19.04 11.97 -7.31
CA ASN A 58 19.85 12.12 -6.11
C ASN A 58 19.14 13.11 -5.18
N VAL A 59 18.54 12.60 -4.12
CA VAL A 59 17.69 13.41 -3.24
C VAL A 59 18.58 14.39 -2.47
N PRO A 60 18.37 15.71 -2.61
CA PRO A 60 19.18 16.70 -1.91
C PRO A 60 18.99 16.55 -0.40
N ARG A 61 20.04 16.81 0.37
CA ARG A 61 19.99 16.76 1.84
C ARG A 61 18.99 17.75 2.42
N GLN A 62 18.92 18.93 1.81
CA GLN A 62 17.91 19.94 2.11
C GLN A 62 16.86 19.88 1.00
N ILE A 63 15.69 19.35 1.35
CA ILE A 63 14.58 19.24 0.41
C ILE A 63 13.93 20.62 0.26
N PRO A 64 13.75 21.12 -0.98
CA PRO A 64 13.07 22.38 -1.23
C PRO A 64 11.65 22.38 -0.63
N LYS A 65 11.27 23.50 0.00
CA LYS A 65 9.99 23.60 0.75
C LYS A 65 8.77 23.55 -0.16
N ASP A 66 8.92 24.08 -1.38
CA ASP A 66 7.93 24.17 -2.45
C ASP A 66 7.63 22.82 -3.12
N TRP A 67 8.48 21.81 -2.92
CA TRP A 67 8.18 20.47 -3.40
C TRP A 67 6.98 19.90 -2.66
N ILE A 68 6.01 19.35 -3.40
CA ILE A 68 4.89 18.61 -2.83
C ILE A 68 5.38 17.22 -2.37
N SER A 69 6.29 16.61 -3.15
CA SER A 69 7.02 15.38 -2.83
C SER A 69 8.36 15.31 -3.56
N ILE A 70 9.09 14.23 -3.30
CA ILE A 70 10.30 13.91 -4.06
C ILE A 70 9.91 13.59 -5.52
N PRO A 71 10.39 14.35 -6.51
CA PRO A 71 10.07 14.11 -7.91
C PRO A 71 10.72 12.83 -8.44
N TYR A 72 10.28 12.36 -9.59
CA TYR A 72 10.86 11.19 -10.28
C TYR A 72 12.26 11.49 -10.84
N GLY A 73 12.67 12.75 -10.90
CA GLY A 73 14.02 13.11 -11.29
C GLY A 73 14.21 13.02 -12.80
N ARG A 74 15.27 12.34 -13.25
CA ARG A 74 15.67 12.32 -14.65
C ARG A 74 15.78 10.90 -15.19
N PRO A 75 15.64 10.71 -16.52
CA PRO A 75 15.79 9.39 -17.12
C PRO A 75 17.15 8.75 -16.82
N LEU A 76 17.17 7.43 -16.66
CA LEU A 76 18.40 6.65 -16.62
C LEU A 76 19.10 6.66 -17.98
N LYS A 77 20.38 6.29 -18.00
CA LYS A 77 21.16 6.19 -19.24
C LYS A 77 20.47 5.23 -20.22
N ASN A 78 20.42 5.63 -21.49
CA ASN A 78 19.76 4.92 -22.59
C ASN A 78 18.23 4.74 -22.44
N GLN A 79 17.61 5.46 -21.50
CA GLN A 79 16.17 5.61 -21.40
C GLN A 79 15.79 7.07 -21.60
N VAL A 80 14.57 7.29 -22.09
CA VAL A 80 14.01 8.60 -22.38
C VAL A 80 12.57 8.66 -21.90
N TYR A 81 12.11 9.87 -21.62
CA TYR A 81 10.72 10.13 -21.24
C TYR A 81 10.08 11.11 -22.22
N ARG A 82 8.77 10.93 -22.46
CA ARG A 82 7.90 11.94 -23.08
C ARG A 82 6.69 12.17 -22.19
N VAL A 83 6.17 13.39 -22.21
CA VAL A 83 4.85 13.71 -21.64
C VAL A 83 3.95 14.06 -22.79
N VAL A 84 2.83 13.35 -22.94
CA VAL A 84 1.94 13.53 -24.09
C VAL A 84 0.50 13.81 -23.67
N ASP A 85 -0.22 14.55 -24.50
CA ASP A 85 -1.66 14.76 -24.34
C ASP A 85 -2.48 13.56 -24.85
N GLU A 86 -3.81 13.69 -24.82
CA GLU A 86 -4.72 12.61 -25.25
C GLU A 86 -4.62 12.27 -26.74
N LEU A 87 -4.07 13.18 -27.56
CA LEU A 87 -3.83 12.97 -28.98
C LEU A 87 -2.41 12.46 -29.26
N GLY A 88 -1.59 12.25 -28.21
CA GLY A 88 -0.20 11.80 -28.34
C GLY A 88 0.81 12.91 -28.64
N ARG A 89 0.42 14.19 -28.58
CA ARG A 89 1.31 15.32 -28.83
C ARG A 89 2.13 15.66 -27.59
N ILE A 90 3.38 16.06 -27.77
CA ILE A 90 4.27 16.41 -26.64
C ILE A 90 3.71 17.63 -25.89
N CYS A 91 3.58 17.49 -24.58
CA CYS A 91 3.19 18.57 -23.68
C CYS A 91 4.37 19.51 -23.39
N PRO A 92 4.15 20.84 -23.31
CA PRO A 92 5.13 21.78 -22.79
C PRO A 92 5.50 21.51 -21.33
N ASN A 93 6.60 22.10 -20.86
CA ASN A 93 6.96 22.06 -19.44
C ASN A 93 5.81 22.59 -18.57
N TYR A 94 5.66 21.98 -17.40
CA TYR A 94 4.60 22.18 -16.42
C TYR A 94 3.16 21.83 -16.84
N VAL A 95 2.95 21.39 -18.08
CA VAL A 95 1.66 20.89 -18.55
C VAL A 95 1.53 19.40 -18.24
N LYS A 96 0.44 19.02 -17.57
CA LYS A 96 0.13 17.63 -17.22
C LYS A 96 -0.18 16.82 -18.49
N GLY A 97 0.39 15.62 -18.59
CA GLY A 97 0.06 14.62 -19.61
C GLY A 97 0.43 13.20 -19.17
N GLU A 98 0.27 12.23 -20.06
CA GLU A 98 0.68 10.85 -19.85
C GLU A 98 2.21 10.72 -19.98
N LEU A 99 2.86 10.05 -19.02
CA LEU A 99 4.27 9.70 -19.08
C LEU A 99 4.47 8.49 -19.99
N LEU A 100 5.39 8.61 -20.94
CA LEU A 100 5.86 7.51 -21.77
C LEU A 100 7.31 7.22 -21.44
N ILE A 101 7.67 5.94 -21.38
CA ILE A 101 9.05 5.49 -21.21
C ILE A 101 9.53 4.94 -22.54
N GLY A 102 10.68 5.42 -23.01
CA GLY A 102 11.31 4.93 -24.23
C GLY A 102 12.76 4.51 -24.01
N GLY A 103 13.32 3.84 -25.00
CA GLY A 103 14.74 3.45 -25.04
C GLY A 103 14.97 1.96 -24.81
N VAL A 104 16.22 1.59 -24.56
CA VAL A 104 16.67 0.19 -24.63
C VAL A 104 16.12 -0.71 -23.52
N GLY A 105 15.60 -0.11 -22.44
CA GLY A 105 15.03 -0.83 -21.30
C GLY A 105 13.58 -1.26 -21.48
N VAL A 106 12.91 -0.82 -22.56
CA VAL A 106 11.50 -1.14 -22.82
C VAL A 106 11.36 -2.62 -23.20
N ALA A 107 10.43 -3.31 -22.53
CA ALA A 107 10.14 -4.71 -22.75
C ALA A 107 9.61 -5.00 -24.16
N LYS A 108 9.81 -6.23 -24.61
CA LYS A 108 9.39 -6.66 -25.95
C LYS A 108 7.87 -6.77 -26.07
N CYS A 109 7.23 -7.48 -25.14
CA CYS A 109 5.79 -7.74 -25.18
C CYS A 109 5.29 -8.24 -23.82
N TYR A 110 3.96 -8.33 -23.69
CA TYR A 110 3.32 -9.22 -22.73
C TYR A 110 3.21 -10.63 -23.33
N HIS A 111 3.63 -11.64 -22.58
CA HIS A 111 3.64 -13.02 -23.07
C HIS A 111 2.22 -13.53 -23.29
N GLY A 112 1.90 -13.92 -24.53
CA GLY A 112 0.58 -14.47 -24.89
C GLY A 112 -0.54 -13.44 -25.04
N ASP A 113 -0.25 -12.14 -24.95
CA ASP A 113 -1.24 -11.06 -25.09
C ASP A 113 -0.77 -9.99 -26.08
N GLU A 114 -0.97 -10.27 -27.37
CA GLU A 114 -0.59 -9.38 -28.47
C GLU A 114 -1.46 -8.11 -28.51
N GLU A 115 -2.74 -8.21 -28.14
CA GLU A 115 -3.65 -7.05 -28.12
C GLU A 115 -3.21 -6.03 -27.07
N LEU A 116 -2.91 -6.47 -25.84
CA LEU A 116 -2.37 -5.59 -24.80
C LEU A 116 -0.99 -5.06 -25.18
N THR A 117 -0.15 -5.88 -25.81
CA THR A 117 1.16 -5.45 -26.30
C THR A 117 1.03 -4.30 -27.29
N ASN A 118 0.19 -4.43 -28.32
CA ASN A 118 0.01 -3.40 -29.34
C ASN A 118 -0.67 -2.13 -28.80
N ARG A 119 -1.46 -2.24 -27.73
CA ARG A 119 -2.04 -1.08 -27.03
C ARG A 119 -1.01 -0.32 -26.18
N LYS A 120 -0.06 -1.03 -25.57
CA LYS A 120 0.86 -0.45 -24.57
C LYS A 120 2.23 -0.09 -25.14
N TYR A 121 2.69 -0.79 -26.18
CA TYR A 121 3.99 -0.57 -26.79
C TYR A 121 3.85 -0.11 -28.24
N PHE A 122 4.71 0.80 -28.65
CA PHE A 122 4.79 1.26 -30.03
C PHE A 122 6.22 1.73 -30.35
N GLU A 123 6.55 1.88 -31.63
CA GLU A 123 7.84 2.37 -32.09
C GLU A 123 7.65 3.66 -32.88
N GLU A 124 8.43 4.68 -32.57
CA GLU A 124 8.37 5.99 -33.23
C GLU A 124 9.75 6.64 -33.19
N ASP A 125 10.26 7.04 -34.36
CA ASP A 125 11.55 7.73 -34.55
C ASP A 125 12.78 7.00 -33.97
N GLY A 126 12.76 5.67 -33.93
CA GLY A 126 13.89 4.84 -33.46
C GLY A 126 13.63 4.10 -32.15
N PRO A 127 13.40 4.77 -31.01
CA PRO A 127 13.15 4.06 -29.76
C PRO A 127 11.76 3.41 -29.73
N ARG A 128 11.69 2.24 -29.07
CA ARG A 128 10.43 1.65 -28.61
C ARG A 128 9.94 2.40 -27.39
N TRP A 129 8.64 2.65 -27.32
CA TRP A 129 7.94 3.39 -26.29
C TRP A 129 6.93 2.50 -25.56
N TYR A 130 6.74 2.75 -24.27
CA TYR A 130 5.75 2.13 -23.40
C TYR A 130 4.84 3.18 -22.76
N ARG A 131 3.53 2.96 -22.85
CA ARG A 131 2.48 3.76 -22.21
C ARG A 131 2.29 3.35 -20.76
N THR A 132 2.83 4.16 -19.86
CA THR A 132 2.87 3.84 -18.42
C THR A 132 1.49 3.84 -17.75
N GLY A 133 0.54 4.64 -18.27
CA GLY A 133 -0.69 4.99 -17.56
C GLY A 133 -0.48 5.97 -16.39
N ASP A 134 0.74 6.46 -16.19
CA ASP A 134 1.08 7.48 -15.20
C ASP A 134 0.86 8.87 -15.78
N ASN A 135 0.33 9.79 -14.99
CA ASN A 135 0.28 11.21 -15.30
C ASN A 135 1.50 11.91 -14.69
N GLY A 136 2.08 12.84 -15.43
CA GLY A 136 3.18 13.66 -14.95
C GLY A 136 3.42 14.88 -15.82
N ARG A 137 4.52 15.56 -15.56
CA ARG A 137 4.98 16.72 -16.33
C ARG A 137 6.48 16.92 -16.15
N PHE A 138 7.10 17.60 -17.11
CA PHE A 138 8.46 18.09 -16.95
C PHE A 138 8.49 19.45 -16.26
N TRP A 139 9.51 19.68 -15.45
CA TRP A 139 9.94 21.02 -15.04
C TRP A 139 10.88 21.61 -16.11
N ASN A 140 11.21 22.90 -15.96
CA ASN A 140 12.09 23.59 -16.92
C ASN A 140 13.51 23.02 -16.99
N ASP A 141 13.98 22.39 -15.90
CA ASP A 141 15.30 21.77 -15.82
C ASP A 141 15.31 20.30 -16.28
N GLY A 142 14.20 19.81 -16.85
CA GLY A 142 14.04 18.43 -17.29
C GLY A 142 13.73 17.44 -16.18
N THR A 143 13.50 17.89 -14.94
CA THR A 143 13.03 17.03 -13.85
C THR A 143 11.59 16.58 -14.11
N ILE A 144 11.32 15.29 -13.91
CA ILE A 144 10.02 14.66 -14.08
C ILE A 144 9.27 14.71 -12.75
N GLU A 145 8.07 15.28 -12.77
CA GLU A 145 7.14 15.26 -11.65
C GLU A 145 6.02 14.25 -11.93
N PHE A 146 5.78 13.34 -10.98
CA PHE A 146 4.70 12.38 -11.04
C PHE A 146 3.46 12.94 -10.34
N LEU A 147 2.31 12.87 -11.02
CA LEU A 147 1.04 13.48 -10.59
C LEU A 147 -0.06 12.44 -10.29
N GLY A 148 0.29 11.16 -10.26
CA GLY A 148 -0.66 10.05 -10.06
C GLY A 148 -0.93 9.27 -11.33
N ARG A 149 -1.92 8.37 -11.31
CA ARG A 149 -2.26 7.51 -12.46
C ARG A 149 -3.46 8.02 -13.24
N LYS A 150 -3.54 7.68 -14.52
CA LYS A 150 -4.68 7.90 -15.42
C LYS A 150 -5.70 6.77 -15.32
N ASP A 151 -5.23 5.56 -15.02
CA ASP A 151 -6.04 4.35 -14.88
C ASP A 151 -6.34 4.02 -13.41
N ASN A 152 -7.14 2.96 -13.20
CA ASN A 152 -7.53 2.46 -11.88
C ASN A 152 -6.45 1.59 -11.21
N GLN A 153 -5.21 1.60 -11.72
CA GLN A 153 -4.13 0.87 -11.07
C GLN A 153 -3.74 1.61 -9.80
N VAL A 154 -3.56 0.86 -8.74
CA VAL A 154 -3.27 1.43 -7.42
C VAL A 154 -2.04 0.77 -6.84
N LYS A 155 -1.25 1.57 -6.14
CA LYS A 155 -0.13 1.08 -5.35
C LYS A 155 -0.61 0.95 -3.91
N ILE A 156 -0.72 -0.28 -3.42
CA ILE A 156 -1.12 -0.55 -2.04
C ILE A 156 0.01 -1.32 -1.39
N LYS A 157 0.59 -0.75 -0.33
CA LYS A 157 1.66 -1.38 0.46
C LYS A 157 2.85 -1.80 -0.43
N GLY A 158 3.21 -0.97 -1.42
CA GLY A 158 4.30 -1.25 -2.38
C GLY A 158 3.97 -2.22 -3.51
N HIS A 159 2.77 -2.81 -3.54
CA HIS A 159 2.30 -3.66 -4.62
C HIS A 159 1.52 -2.87 -5.66
N ARG A 160 1.83 -3.06 -6.94
CA ARG A 160 1.01 -2.58 -8.06
C ARG A 160 -0.17 -3.54 -8.23
N ILE A 161 -1.38 -3.05 -8.04
CA ILE A 161 -2.60 -3.85 -8.08
C ILE A 161 -3.51 -3.31 -9.18
N GLU A 162 -3.91 -4.22 -10.06
CA GLU A 162 -4.95 -4.01 -11.06
C GLU A 162 -6.31 -4.30 -10.41
N LEU A 163 -7.09 -3.28 -10.04
CA LEU A 163 -8.43 -3.51 -9.48
C LEU A 163 -9.34 -4.28 -10.46
N GLY A 164 -9.10 -4.13 -11.77
CA GLY A 164 -9.80 -4.90 -12.81
C GLY A 164 -9.49 -6.40 -12.82
N GLU A 165 -8.34 -6.82 -12.32
CA GLU A 165 -7.99 -8.25 -12.18
C GLU A 165 -8.86 -8.91 -11.10
N VAL A 166 -8.99 -8.23 -9.96
CA VAL A 166 -9.91 -8.63 -8.88
C VAL A 166 -11.33 -8.73 -9.42
N GLU A 167 -11.82 -7.70 -10.13
CA GLU A 167 -13.15 -7.70 -10.74
C GLU A 167 -13.34 -8.83 -11.77
N SER A 168 -12.31 -9.15 -12.56
CA SER A 168 -12.39 -10.18 -13.60
C SER A 168 -12.50 -11.59 -13.00
N VAL A 169 -11.78 -11.87 -11.91
CA VAL A 169 -11.95 -13.12 -11.16
C VAL A 169 -13.37 -13.24 -10.62
N LEU A 170 -13.93 -12.14 -10.07
CA LEU A 170 -15.29 -12.14 -9.52
C LEU A 170 -16.37 -12.38 -10.58
N LYS A 171 -16.20 -11.86 -11.79
CA LYS A 171 -17.13 -12.11 -12.91
C LYS A 171 -17.23 -13.58 -13.30
N GLY A 172 -16.24 -14.41 -12.93
CA GLY A 172 -16.28 -15.85 -13.12
C GLY A 172 -17.18 -16.60 -12.14
N PHE A 173 -17.73 -15.93 -11.11
CA PHE A 173 -18.57 -16.56 -10.10
C PHE A 173 -20.06 -16.46 -10.45
N PRO A 174 -20.81 -17.58 -10.49
CA PRO A 174 -22.19 -17.61 -10.99
C PRO A 174 -23.18 -16.82 -10.13
N ASP A 175 -22.89 -16.63 -8.84
CA ASP A 175 -23.76 -15.93 -7.91
C ASP A 175 -23.59 -14.40 -7.96
N ILE A 176 -22.56 -13.91 -8.68
CA ILE A 176 -22.22 -12.49 -8.78
C ILE A 176 -22.78 -11.92 -10.09
N ILE A 177 -23.70 -10.98 -9.96
CA ILE A 177 -24.30 -10.25 -11.08
C ILE A 177 -23.36 -9.14 -11.55
N ASP A 178 -22.74 -8.44 -10.61
CA ASP A 178 -21.82 -7.34 -10.91
C ASP A 178 -20.89 -7.08 -9.73
N CYS A 179 -19.74 -6.47 -10.01
CA CYS A 179 -18.79 -6.11 -8.97
C CYS A 179 -17.92 -4.91 -9.36
N CYS A 180 -17.46 -4.18 -8.35
CA CYS A 180 -16.47 -3.12 -8.51
C CYS A 180 -15.51 -3.12 -7.34
N ALA A 181 -14.21 -3.13 -7.64
CA ALA A 181 -13.19 -2.93 -6.62
C ALA A 181 -12.81 -1.44 -6.57
N SER A 182 -12.61 -0.92 -5.37
CA SER A 182 -12.19 0.46 -5.14
C SER A 182 -11.21 0.55 -3.97
N VAL A 183 -10.37 1.58 -3.98
CA VAL A 183 -9.50 1.87 -2.84
C VAL A 183 -10.26 2.69 -1.80
N ILE A 184 -10.15 2.24 -0.56
CA ILE A 184 -10.56 2.95 0.65
C ILE A 184 -9.31 3.52 1.28
N ASN A 185 -9.31 4.81 1.61
CA ASN A 185 -8.28 5.41 2.44
C ASN A 185 -8.85 5.54 3.85
N CYS A 186 -8.34 4.70 4.76
CA CYS A 186 -8.72 4.69 6.17
C CYS A 186 -7.46 4.94 6.99
N HIS A 187 -7.42 6.07 7.72
CA HIS A 187 -6.34 6.44 8.65
C HIS A 187 -4.91 6.23 8.09
N ASN A 188 -4.61 6.81 6.91
CA ASN A 188 -3.31 6.67 6.22
C ASN A 188 -2.96 5.26 5.69
N SER A 189 -3.90 4.32 5.73
CA SER A 189 -3.76 3.00 5.08
C SER A 189 -4.70 2.89 3.89
N MET A 190 -4.16 2.47 2.74
CA MET A 190 -4.96 2.11 1.57
C MET A 190 -5.38 0.64 1.68
N LYS A 191 -6.68 0.40 1.53
CA LYS A 191 -7.32 -0.93 1.51
C LYS A 191 -8.16 -1.09 0.25
N ILE A 192 -8.45 -2.31 -0.14
CA ILE A 192 -9.36 -2.65 -1.24
C ILE A 192 -10.75 -2.95 -0.65
N GLY A 193 -11.72 -2.14 -1.02
CA GLY A 193 -13.14 -2.38 -0.79
C GLY A 193 -13.81 -2.96 -2.04
N LEU A 194 -14.70 -3.93 -1.84
CA LEU A 194 -15.38 -4.62 -2.91
C LEU A 194 -16.90 -4.44 -2.84
N TYR A 195 -17.44 -3.77 -3.85
CA TYR A 195 -18.88 -3.65 -4.06
C TYR A 195 -19.39 -4.84 -4.85
N ILE A 196 -20.41 -5.53 -4.34
CA ILE A 196 -20.92 -6.79 -4.93
C ILE A 196 -22.44 -6.67 -5.11
N VAL A 197 -22.91 -7.03 -6.29
CA VAL A 197 -24.33 -7.25 -6.58
C VAL A 197 -24.51 -8.74 -6.86
N CYS A 198 -25.39 -9.42 -6.11
CA CYS A 198 -25.61 -10.85 -6.21
C CYS A 198 -27.09 -11.20 -6.31
N ASN A 199 -27.41 -12.37 -6.90
CA ASN A 199 -28.79 -12.85 -7.07
C ASN A 199 -29.40 -13.45 -5.79
N SER A 200 -28.55 -13.83 -4.83
CA SER A 200 -28.95 -14.58 -3.65
C SER A 200 -28.89 -13.72 -2.39
N ASN A 201 -29.96 -13.77 -1.58
CA ASN A 201 -29.99 -13.18 -0.25
C ASN A 201 -29.08 -13.91 0.75
N ASN A 202 -28.57 -15.11 0.41
CA ASN A 202 -27.69 -15.93 1.24
C ASN A 202 -26.23 -15.92 0.75
N PHE A 203 -25.78 -14.82 0.12
CA PHE A 203 -24.41 -14.71 -0.36
C PHE A 203 -23.40 -14.75 0.80
N ASN A 204 -22.54 -15.77 0.80
CA ASN A 204 -21.57 -15.99 1.89
C ASN A 204 -20.20 -15.40 1.54
N ILE A 205 -19.86 -14.30 2.21
CA ILE A 205 -18.57 -13.59 2.04
C ILE A 205 -17.37 -14.47 2.41
N ASN A 206 -17.49 -15.37 3.39
CA ASN A 206 -16.36 -16.24 3.79
C ASN A 206 -16.02 -17.24 2.69
N ASN A 207 -17.03 -17.81 2.02
CA ASN A 207 -16.82 -18.68 0.87
C ASN A 207 -16.16 -17.91 -0.29
N LEU A 208 -16.63 -16.68 -0.56
CA LEU A 208 -15.98 -15.82 -1.55
C LEU A 208 -14.50 -15.58 -1.23
N LYS A 209 -14.17 -15.25 0.03
CA LYS A 209 -12.79 -15.05 0.47
C LYS A 209 -11.91 -16.27 0.24
N GLU A 210 -12.37 -17.46 0.63
CA GLU A 210 -11.62 -18.70 0.41
C GLU A 210 -11.38 -18.98 -1.07
N ARG A 211 -12.35 -18.65 -1.94
CA ARG A 211 -12.19 -18.80 -3.39
C ARG A 211 -11.20 -17.79 -3.96
N LEU A 212 -11.25 -16.53 -3.51
CA LEU A 212 -10.30 -15.50 -3.92
C LEU A 212 -8.88 -15.83 -3.47
N ASP A 213 -8.69 -16.36 -2.25
CA ASP A 213 -7.38 -16.73 -1.70
C ASP A 213 -6.67 -17.85 -2.49
N ARG A 214 -7.43 -18.68 -3.22
CA ARG A 214 -6.87 -19.72 -4.09
C ARG A 214 -6.44 -19.22 -5.47
N ILE A 215 -6.93 -18.06 -5.90
CA ILE A 215 -6.76 -17.55 -7.27
C ILE A 215 -5.85 -16.32 -7.29
N LEU A 216 -6.08 -15.40 -6.35
CA LEU A 216 -5.39 -14.12 -6.30
C LEU A 216 -4.25 -14.15 -5.27
N PRO A 217 -3.15 -13.42 -5.53
CA PRO A 217 -2.16 -13.15 -4.50
C PRO A 217 -2.80 -12.48 -3.28
N ARG A 218 -2.31 -12.81 -2.08
CA ARG A 218 -2.87 -12.32 -0.80
C ARG A 218 -3.03 -10.80 -0.72
N PHE A 219 -2.14 -10.04 -1.33
CA PHE A 219 -2.18 -8.57 -1.33
C PHE A 219 -3.27 -7.97 -2.23
N MET A 220 -3.87 -8.75 -3.14
CA MET A 220 -4.99 -8.34 -3.99
C MET A 220 -6.36 -8.70 -3.40
N ILE A 221 -6.40 -9.48 -2.31
CA ILE A 221 -7.65 -9.90 -1.68
C ILE A 221 -8.30 -8.70 -0.98
N PRO A 222 -9.56 -8.35 -1.32
CA PRO A 222 -10.25 -7.25 -0.68
C PRO A 222 -10.38 -7.42 0.84
N GLU A 223 -10.20 -6.34 1.58
CA GLU A 223 -10.37 -6.32 3.03
C GLU A 223 -11.84 -6.10 3.44
N GLU A 224 -12.60 -5.32 2.65
CA GLU A 224 -14.00 -4.96 2.93
C GLU A 224 -14.94 -5.37 1.80
N TYR A 225 -16.15 -5.80 2.15
CA TYR A 225 -17.13 -6.39 1.23
C TYR A 225 -18.49 -5.76 1.49
N TYR A 226 -19.11 -5.22 0.44
CA TYR A 226 -20.38 -4.51 0.53
C TYR A 226 -21.37 -5.16 -0.43
N ILE A 227 -22.28 -5.96 0.13
CA ILE A 227 -23.36 -6.60 -0.64
C ILE A 227 -24.45 -5.55 -0.87
N CYS A 228 -24.81 -5.33 -2.13
CA CYS A 228 -25.73 -4.30 -2.55
C CYS A 228 -26.82 -4.85 -3.46
N ASN A 229 -28.03 -4.31 -3.30
CA ASN A 229 -29.23 -4.82 -3.95
C ASN A 229 -29.44 -4.29 -5.38
N SER A 230 -28.58 -3.38 -5.86
CA SER A 230 -28.76 -2.75 -7.17
C SER A 230 -27.44 -2.40 -7.83
N ARG A 231 -27.39 -2.44 -9.16
CA ARG A 231 -26.27 -1.89 -9.92
C ARG A 231 -26.31 -0.37 -9.90
N LYS A 232 -25.18 0.26 -9.62
CA LYS A 232 -25.02 1.71 -9.80
C LYS A 232 -24.48 1.98 -11.18
N ILE A 233 -25.26 2.71 -11.98
CA ILE A 233 -24.95 3.01 -13.37
C ILE A 233 -25.05 4.51 -13.62
N THR A 234 -24.12 5.02 -14.41
CA THR A 234 -24.13 6.37 -14.98
C THR A 234 -25.31 6.54 -15.94
N LYS A 235 -25.59 7.78 -16.33
CA LYS A 235 -26.60 8.10 -17.37
C LYS A 235 -26.37 7.39 -18.71
N ASN A 236 -25.15 6.93 -18.96
CA ASN A 236 -24.74 6.20 -20.16
C ASN A 236 -24.81 4.67 -20.00
N GLY A 237 -25.41 4.16 -18.91
CA GLY A 237 -25.58 2.73 -18.66
C GLY A 237 -24.32 1.98 -18.21
N LYS A 238 -23.19 2.67 -18.03
CA LYS A 238 -21.94 2.10 -17.49
C LYS A 238 -21.93 2.16 -15.98
N LEU A 239 -21.23 1.25 -15.32
CA LEU A 239 -21.06 1.24 -13.87
C LEU A 239 -20.54 2.60 -13.34
N ASP A 240 -21.21 3.19 -12.36
CA ASP A 240 -20.82 4.48 -11.76
C ASP A 240 -19.81 4.25 -10.63
N ARG A 241 -18.53 4.16 -11.01
CA ARG A 241 -17.43 3.89 -10.09
C ARG A 241 -17.24 4.98 -9.03
N GLU A 242 -17.52 6.24 -9.36
CA GLU A 242 -17.40 7.35 -8.42
C GLU A 242 -18.52 7.33 -7.36
N GLU A 243 -19.75 7.00 -7.77
CA GLU A 243 -20.85 6.77 -6.83
C GLU A 243 -20.57 5.56 -5.93
N ILE A 244 -20.10 4.45 -6.51
CA ILE A 244 -19.75 3.24 -5.77
C ILE A 244 -18.63 3.50 -4.76
N LYS A 245 -17.59 4.23 -5.16
CA LYS A 245 -16.50 4.62 -4.25
C LYS A 245 -17.03 5.41 -3.05
N LYS A 246 -17.94 6.36 -3.27
CA LYS A 246 -18.59 7.11 -2.18
C LYS A 246 -19.40 6.20 -1.25
N ILE A 247 -20.13 5.24 -1.79
CA ILE A 247 -20.90 4.26 -1.01
C ILE A 247 -19.96 3.43 -0.13
N ILE A 248 -18.93 2.84 -0.73
CA ILE A 248 -17.91 2.05 -0.04
C ILE A 248 -17.31 2.87 1.11
N VAL A 249 -16.85 4.10 0.84
CA VAL A 249 -16.24 4.96 1.87
C VAL A 249 -17.22 5.27 2.99
N ASN A 250 -18.48 5.61 2.67
CA ASN A 250 -19.49 5.93 3.68
C ASN A 250 -19.89 4.73 4.53
N GLU A 251 -20.00 3.54 3.94
CA GLU A 251 -20.34 2.31 4.67
C GLU A 251 -19.18 1.85 5.56
N SER A 252 -17.93 1.98 5.09
CA SER A 252 -16.72 1.73 5.90
C SER A 252 -16.78 2.55 7.21
N LEU A 253 -17.08 3.85 7.11
CA LEU A 253 -17.22 4.76 8.25
C LEU A 253 -18.41 4.43 9.19
N LYS A 254 -19.44 3.71 8.72
CA LYS A 254 -20.60 3.29 9.54
C LYS A 254 -20.32 2.00 10.31
N VAL A 255 -19.64 1.04 9.70
CA VAL A 255 -19.25 -0.22 10.35
C VAL A 255 -18.38 0.06 11.59
N GLU A 256 -17.53 1.08 11.53
CA GLU A 256 -16.71 1.54 12.66
C GLU A 256 -17.54 1.99 13.88
N LYS A 257 -18.78 2.49 13.70
CA LYS A 257 -19.66 2.96 14.79
C LYS A 257 -20.51 1.87 15.43
N VAL A 258 -20.84 0.78 14.71
CA VAL A 258 -21.79 -0.25 15.20
C VAL A 258 -21.09 -1.33 16.05
N VAL A 259 -19.80 -1.54 15.86
CA VAL A 259 -19.01 -2.55 16.61
C VAL A 259 -18.74 -2.15 18.07
N GLN A 260 -19.07 -0.90 18.45
CA GLN A 260 -18.77 -0.30 19.76
C GLN A 260 -19.56 -0.88 20.96
N ASN A 261 -20.58 -1.72 20.77
CA ASN A 261 -21.60 -1.97 21.82
C ASN A 261 -21.72 -3.37 22.44
N ASN A 262 -20.75 -4.30 22.32
CA ASN A 262 -20.90 -5.62 22.96
C ASN A 262 -19.68 -6.08 23.80
N LEU A 263 -19.88 -5.96 25.13
CA LEU A 263 -19.48 -6.85 26.25
C LEU A 263 -17.99 -7.08 26.57
N ASN A 264 -17.53 -6.57 27.73
CA ASN A 264 -16.22 -6.88 28.32
C ASN A 264 -16.32 -7.99 29.40
N PRO A 265 -15.59 -9.11 29.27
CA PRO A 265 -15.08 -9.87 30.42
C PRO A 265 -13.95 -9.11 31.15
N LYS A 266 -13.57 -9.53 32.36
CA LYS A 266 -12.41 -8.96 33.08
C LYS A 266 -11.13 -9.18 32.26
N LEU A 267 -10.46 -8.09 31.88
CA LEU A 267 -9.20 -8.09 31.11
C LEU A 267 -7.99 -8.38 32.02
N THR A 268 -6.96 -9.01 31.48
CA THR A 268 -5.64 -9.21 32.13
C THR A 268 -4.73 -8.00 31.97
N ASP A 269 -3.68 -7.86 32.80
CA ASP A 269 -2.75 -6.72 32.74
C ASP A 269 -2.02 -6.63 31.39
N THR A 270 -1.60 -7.77 30.83
CA THR A 270 -1.00 -7.87 29.49
C THR A 270 -1.97 -7.42 28.40
N GLU A 271 -3.25 -7.81 28.48
CA GLU A 271 -4.27 -7.34 27.53
C GLU A 271 -4.49 -5.83 27.62
N VAL A 272 -4.52 -5.25 28.83
CA VAL A 272 -4.65 -3.80 29.04
C VAL A 272 -3.46 -3.05 28.44
N TYR A 273 -2.23 -3.54 28.67
CA TYR A 273 -1.03 -2.97 28.08
C TYR A 273 -1.09 -3.01 26.55
N LEU A 274 -1.39 -4.17 25.97
CA LEU A 274 -1.49 -4.34 24.51
C LEU A 274 -2.60 -3.48 23.91
N ILE A 275 -3.74 -3.32 24.57
CA ILE A 275 -4.80 -2.40 24.13
C ILE A 275 -4.25 -0.99 23.97
N ASN A 276 -3.56 -0.47 24.98
CA ASN A 276 -3.00 0.88 24.94
C ASN A 276 -1.89 1.01 23.89
N LEU A 277 -1.02 0.01 23.79
CA LEU A 277 0.03 -0.02 22.78
C LEU A 277 -0.54 -0.01 21.36
N PHE A 278 -1.54 -0.84 21.08
CA PHE A 278 -2.19 -0.89 19.77
C PHE A 278 -2.94 0.41 19.46
N LYS A 279 -3.68 0.97 20.43
CA LYS A 279 -4.33 2.29 20.28
C LYS A 279 -3.34 3.37 19.88
N ASN A 280 -2.21 3.44 20.59
CA ASN A 280 -1.16 4.42 20.33
C ASN A 280 -0.50 4.21 18.96
N LYS A 281 -0.13 2.97 18.61
CA LYS A 281 0.60 2.67 17.36
C LYS A 281 -0.26 2.74 16.12
N LEU A 282 -1.54 2.40 16.24
CA LEU A 282 -2.50 2.44 15.14
C LEU A 282 -3.28 3.76 15.08
N SER A 283 -3.09 4.65 16.08
CA SER A 283 -3.85 5.91 16.22
C SER A 283 -5.37 5.69 16.22
N ILE A 284 -5.81 4.63 16.93
CA ILE A 284 -7.22 4.26 17.07
C ILE A 284 -7.67 4.50 18.51
N THR A 285 -8.92 4.90 18.69
CA THR A 285 -9.50 5.19 20.02
C THR A 285 -10.10 3.95 20.66
N ASP A 286 -10.60 3.01 19.86
CA ASP A 286 -11.33 1.82 20.29
C ASP A 286 -10.72 0.56 19.68
N ILE A 287 -10.52 -0.46 20.52
CA ILE A 287 -10.01 -1.78 20.14
C ILE A 287 -10.54 -2.83 21.11
N ARG A 288 -10.98 -3.98 20.59
CA ARG A 288 -11.35 -5.16 21.39
C ARG A 288 -10.23 -6.19 21.36
N ILE A 289 -10.18 -7.06 22.37
CA ILE A 289 -9.09 -8.05 22.46
C ILE A 289 -9.14 -9.11 21.35
N GLU A 290 -10.32 -9.35 20.76
CA GLU A 290 -10.52 -10.25 19.62
C GLU A 290 -10.33 -9.57 18.26
N ASP A 291 -10.15 -8.24 18.22
CA ASP A 291 -9.96 -7.55 16.95
C ASP A 291 -8.61 -7.93 16.35
N ASN A 292 -8.65 -8.24 15.06
CA ASN A 292 -7.47 -8.66 14.32
C ASN A 292 -6.64 -7.41 13.95
N PHE A 293 -5.39 -7.41 14.38
CA PHE A 293 -4.39 -6.37 14.14
C PHE A 293 -4.38 -5.86 12.69
N PHE A 294 -4.38 -6.76 11.73
CA PHE A 294 -4.31 -6.40 10.30
C PHE A 294 -5.63 -5.81 9.80
N LYS A 295 -6.77 -6.20 10.39
CA LYS A 295 -8.08 -5.60 10.07
C LYS A 295 -8.18 -4.16 10.59
N LEU A 296 -7.57 -3.90 11.75
CA LEU A 296 -7.47 -2.57 12.36
C LEU A 296 -6.51 -1.62 11.63
N GLY A 297 -5.95 -2.03 10.48
CA GLY A 297 -4.98 -1.22 9.73
C GLY A 297 -3.53 -1.44 10.13
N GLY A 298 -3.25 -2.40 11.01
CA GLY A 298 -1.89 -2.81 11.33
C GLY A 298 -1.17 -3.37 10.11
N ASP A 299 0.03 -2.86 9.85
CA ASP A 299 0.91 -3.34 8.78
C ASP A 299 2.20 -3.93 9.36
N SER A 300 3.13 -4.33 8.50
CA SER A 300 4.40 -4.88 8.95
C SER A 300 5.22 -3.87 9.74
N LEU A 301 5.12 -2.57 9.45
CA LEU A 301 5.88 -1.54 10.15
C LEU A 301 5.34 -1.32 11.57
N ALA A 302 4.02 -1.26 11.72
CA ALA A 302 3.35 -1.20 13.01
C ALA A 302 3.62 -2.49 13.81
N ALA A 303 3.57 -3.66 13.18
CA ALA A 303 3.93 -4.94 13.80
C ALA A 303 5.38 -4.93 14.32
N ILE A 304 6.33 -4.50 13.50
CA ILE A 304 7.73 -4.35 13.89
C ILE A 304 7.85 -3.44 15.12
N SER A 305 7.18 -2.28 15.11
CA SER A 305 7.24 -1.33 16.22
C SER A 305 6.61 -1.89 17.50
N ILE A 306 5.45 -2.54 17.40
CA ILE A 306 4.74 -3.13 18.54
C ILE A 306 5.58 -4.25 19.17
N ILE A 307 6.09 -5.18 18.36
CA ILE A 307 6.92 -6.29 18.85
C ILE A 307 8.22 -5.77 19.47
N SER A 308 8.82 -4.72 18.91
CA SER A 308 9.99 -4.09 19.52
C SER A 308 9.69 -3.52 20.91
N GLU A 309 8.54 -2.87 21.08
CA GLU A 309 8.12 -2.26 22.35
C GLU A 309 7.78 -3.32 23.41
N ILE A 310 7.08 -4.38 23.00
CA ILE A 310 6.82 -5.54 23.87
C ILE A 310 8.12 -6.16 24.37
N ASN A 311 9.10 -6.38 23.48
CA ASN A 311 10.40 -6.96 23.85
C ASN A 311 11.25 -6.04 24.74
N SER A 312 10.99 -4.73 24.76
CA SER A 312 11.66 -3.80 25.67
C SER A 312 10.95 -3.65 27.01
N GLU A 313 9.62 -3.76 27.03
CA GLU A 313 8.80 -3.60 28.23
C GLU A 313 8.81 -4.85 29.11
N PHE A 314 8.60 -6.02 28.51
CA PHE A 314 8.45 -7.27 29.24
C PHE A 314 9.81 -7.97 29.41
N MET A 315 10.06 -8.49 30.62
CA MET A 315 11.17 -9.40 30.91
C MET A 315 10.81 -10.81 30.44
N LEU A 316 11.06 -11.10 29.16
CA LEU A 316 10.71 -12.36 28.53
C LEU A 316 11.87 -13.36 28.55
N LYS A 317 11.57 -14.66 28.69
CA LYS A 317 12.51 -15.78 28.56
C LYS A 317 13.23 -15.78 27.22
N GLU A 318 12.52 -15.37 26.17
CA GLU A 318 13.07 -15.15 24.83
C GLU A 318 12.37 -13.98 24.13
N LYS A 319 13.04 -13.35 23.17
CA LYS A 319 12.44 -12.26 22.38
C LYS A 319 11.34 -12.80 21.47
N ILE A 320 10.19 -12.15 21.51
CA ILE A 320 9.08 -12.41 20.60
C ILE A 320 9.48 -11.95 19.20
N SER A 321 9.39 -12.86 18.23
CA SER A 321 9.62 -12.55 16.82
C SER A 321 8.37 -11.94 16.18
N ILE A 322 8.56 -11.16 15.12
CA ILE A 322 7.45 -10.57 14.36
C ILE A 322 6.48 -11.63 13.82
N ASN A 323 6.94 -12.82 13.51
CA ASN A 323 6.10 -13.91 13.01
C ASN A 323 4.95 -14.25 13.97
N LYS A 324 5.12 -13.98 15.29
CA LYS A 324 4.07 -14.22 16.28
C LYS A 324 2.85 -13.33 16.07
N ILE A 325 3.00 -12.06 15.66
CA ILE A 325 1.83 -11.19 15.38
C ILE A 325 1.07 -11.63 14.12
N PHE A 326 1.75 -12.26 13.16
CA PHE A 326 1.11 -12.85 11.98
C PHE A 326 0.38 -14.14 12.33
N LYS A 327 0.91 -14.93 13.26
CA LYS A 327 0.31 -16.20 13.72
C LYS A 327 -0.83 -15.99 14.73
N PHE A 328 -0.70 -14.97 15.57
CA PHE A 328 -1.60 -14.63 16.68
C PHE A 328 -2.04 -13.17 16.55
N PRO A 329 -2.88 -12.86 15.56
CA PRO A 329 -3.15 -11.48 15.16
C PRO A 329 -4.09 -10.71 16.08
N THR A 330 -4.58 -11.27 17.18
CA THR A 330 -5.45 -10.56 18.12
C THR A 330 -4.75 -10.33 19.45
N ILE A 331 -5.13 -9.29 20.18
CA ILE A 331 -4.57 -9.00 21.51
C ILE A 331 -4.74 -10.21 22.44
N LYS A 332 -5.90 -10.86 22.42
CA LYS A 332 -6.20 -12.06 23.24
C LYS A 332 -5.29 -13.25 22.94
N GLN A 333 -4.87 -13.40 21.69
CA GLN A 333 -3.96 -14.49 21.30
C GLN A 333 -2.52 -14.13 21.59
N LEU A 334 -2.15 -12.87 21.34
CA LEU A 334 -0.79 -12.36 21.57
C LEU A 334 -0.48 -12.24 23.06
N SER A 335 -1.44 -11.82 23.89
CA SER A 335 -1.28 -11.74 25.35
C SER A 335 -0.95 -13.11 25.93
N LYS A 336 -1.68 -14.16 25.55
CA LYS A 336 -1.40 -15.53 25.98
C LYS A 336 0.02 -15.97 25.64
N GLU A 337 0.50 -15.63 24.44
CA GLU A 337 1.86 -15.96 24.03
C GLU A 337 2.89 -15.20 24.89
N ILE A 338 2.67 -13.91 25.14
CA ILE A 338 3.52 -13.11 26.03
C ILE A 338 3.52 -13.71 27.44
N ASP A 339 2.36 -14.00 28.00
CA ASP A 339 2.20 -14.51 29.36
C ASP A 339 2.95 -15.83 29.57
N THR A 340 2.99 -16.71 28.57
CA THR A 340 3.78 -17.96 28.65
C THR A 340 5.29 -17.72 28.67
N LEU A 341 5.75 -16.57 28.17
CA LEU A 341 7.15 -16.20 28.02
C LEU A 341 7.65 -15.26 29.11
N ILE A 342 6.78 -14.66 29.92
CA ILE A 342 7.19 -13.84 31.07
C ILE A 342 8.02 -14.70 32.04
N GLN A 343 9.14 -14.16 32.52
CA GLN A 343 9.93 -14.78 33.58
C GLN A 343 9.22 -14.61 34.92
N ASP A 344 9.03 -15.70 35.65
CA ASP A 344 8.59 -15.62 37.04
C ASP A 344 9.70 -14.95 37.85
N VAL A 345 9.42 -13.79 38.41
CA VAL A 345 10.33 -13.14 39.37
C VAL A 345 10.19 -13.91 40.68
N GLU A 346 11.13 -14.80 40.98
CA GLU A 346 11.30 -15.32 42.34
C GLU A 346 11.66 -14.15 43.26
N ILE A 347 10.66 -13.61 43.95
CA ILE A 347 10.88 -12.72 45.08
C ILE A 347 11.37 -13.59 46.22
N TYR A 348 12.67 -13.60 46.46
CA TYR A 348 13.22 -14.07 47.74
C TYR A 348 12.84 -13.03 48.80
N GLU A 349 11.85 -13.34 49.63
CA GLU A 349 11.59 -12.58 50.87
C GLU A 349 12.83 -12.70 51.77
N ILE A 350 13.40 -11.57 52.19
CA ILE A 350 14.42 -11.46 53.25
C ILE A 350 13.74 -10.96 54.51
#